data_AF-A0A0L9VPC2-F1
#
_entry.id   AF-A0A0L9VPC2-F1
#
_cell.length_a   1.000
_cell.length_b   1.000
_cell.length_c   1.000
_cell.angle_alpha   90.00
_cell.angle_beta   90.00
_cell.angle_gamma   90.00
#
_symmetry.space_group_name_H-M   'P 1'
#
loop_
_entity.id
_entity.type
_entity.pdbx_description
1 polymer ?
#
loop_
_entity_poly.entity_id
_entity_poly.type
_entity_poly.pdbx_seq_one_letter_code
_entity_poly.pdbx_strand_id
1 'polypeptide(L)'
;MASNSILLLAIVLVVTSKVFSHEEDLKTVMNYVSSKVSAPSPAPPLQVPTPSPPGPVTTPSPATPPVKVPPPQSPTVKPPAPTPPQVKPPAPTPPQVKPPAPTPPQVKPPAPTPPLVKPPTPAPPVVYPPPPSPIVKSIKDCLPLCDGRCQLHSRKKLCMRACVTCCYRCRCVPPGTYGNREKCGKCYTDMLTHGNKYKCP
;
A
#
# COMPACT_ATOMS: atom_id res chain seq x y z
N MET A 1 -48.61 49.84 29.77
CA MET A 1 -48.15 49.56 28.39
C MET A 1 -46.66 49.83 28.14
N ALA A 2 -45.95 50.61 28.97
CA ALA A 2 -44.53 50.91 28.77
C ALA A 2 -43.54 49.76 29.06
N SER A 3 -43.89 48.82 29.96
CA SER A 3 -42.96 47.77 30.41
C SER A 3 -42.62 46.73 29.33
N ASN A 4 -43.58 46.37 28.47
CA ASN A 4 -43.35 45.38 27.41
C ASN A 4 -42.55 45.97 26.24
N SER A 5 -42.67 47.28 25.99
CA SER A 5 -41.92 47.96 24.93
C SER A 5 -40.43 48.06 25.26
N ILE A 6 -40.09 48.30 26.52
CA ILE A 6 -38.70 48.32 27.01
C ILE A 6 -38.06 46.93 26.90
N LEU A 7 -38.81 45.88 27.23
CA LEU A 7 -38.32 44.51 27.13
C LEU A 7 -38.04 44.09 25.68
N LEU A 8 -38.90 44.47 24.74
CA LEU A 8 -38.67 44.18 23.32
C LEU A 8 -37.47 44.94 22.74
N LEU A 9 -37.30 46.22 23.11
CA LEU A 9 -36.12 46.99 22.70
C LEU A 9 -34.81 46.38 23.25
N ALA A 10 -34.81 45.93 24.51
CA ALA A 10 -33.65 45.26 25.09
C ALA A 10 -33.31 43.94 24.37
N ILE A 11 -34.31 43.12 24.02
CA ILE A 11 -34.11 41.88 23.27
C ILE A 11 -33.55 42.18 21.87
N VAL A 12 -34.11 43.15 21.16
CA VAL A 12 -33.64 43.55 19.83
C VAL A 12 -32.19 44.02 19.90
N LEU A 13 -31.83 44.85 20.87
CA LEU A 13 -30.45 45.33 21.05
C LEU A 13 -29.46 44.20 21.38
N VAL A 14 -29.85 43.21 22.19
CA VAL A 14 -28.98 42.06 22.50
C VAL A 14 -28.79 41.17 21.27
N VAL A 15 -29.85 40.93 20.49
CA VAL A 15 -29.79 40.12 19.27
C VAL A 15 -28.93 40.80 18.20
N THR A 16 -29.10 42.11 17.97
CA THR A 16 -28.30 42.84 16.97
C THR A 16 -26.81 42.89 17.34
N SER A 17 -26.49 43.07 18.63
CA SER A 17 -25.11 43.05 19.13
C SER A 17 -24.41 41.70 18.90
N LYS A 18 -25.15 40.59 19.08
CA LYS A 18 -24.63 39.24 18.93
C LYS A 18 -24.42 38.84 17.46
N VAL A 19 -25.26 39.34 16.56
CA VAL A 19 -25.10 39.15 15.10
C VAL A 19 -23.88 39.93 14.59
N PHE A 20 -23.65 41.16 15.07
CA PHE A 20 -22.49 41.96 14.68
C PHE A 20 -21.16 41.32 15.12
N SER A 21 -21.15 40.69 16.30
CA SER A 21 -19.97 39.95 16.81
C SER A 21 -19.61 38.74 15.94
N HIS A 22 -20.59 38.11 15.29
CA HIS A 22 -20.35 36.94 14.43
C HIS A 22 -19.77 37.30 13.06
N GLU A 23 -20.06 38.49 12.52
CA GLU A 23 -19.56 38.91 11.21
C GLU A 23 -18.06 39.29 11.25
N GLU A 24 -17.62 39.92 12.34
CA GLU A 24 -16.22 40.30 12.58
C GLU A 24 -15.31 39.07 12.80
N ASP A 25 -15.83 38.05 13.49
CA ASP A 25 -15.11 36.81 13.79
C ASP A 25 -14.85 36.01 12.50
N LEU A 26 -15.82 35.95 11.58
CA LEU A 26 -15.67 35.24 10.32
C LEU A 26 -14.66 35.91 9.36
N LYS A 27 -14.63 37.25 9.32
CA LYS A 27 -13.61 38.00 8.57
C LYS A 27 -12.22 37.77 9.15
N THR A 28 -12.10 37.73 10.47
CA THR A 28 -10.83 37.46 11.16
C THR A 28 -10.34 36.03 10.90
N VAL A 29 -11.22 35.04 10.98
CA VAL A 29 -10.89 33.63 10.67
C VAL A 29 -10.50 33.47 9.20
N MET A 30 -11.21 34.12 8.27
CA MET A 30 -10.87 34.07 6.85
C MET A 30 -9.53 34.74 6.54
N ASN A 31 -9.22 35.88 7.15
CA ASN A 31 -7.92 36.53 6.99
C ASN A 31 -6.78 35.73 7.63
N TYR A 32 -7.00 35.09 8.78
CA TYR A 32 -6.01 34.21 9.41
C TYR A 32 -5.73 32.95 8.56
N VAL A 33 -6.76 32.34 7.99
CA VAL A 33 -6.61 31.19 7.07
C VAL A 33 -5.89 31.62 5.78
N SER A 34 -6.22 32.78 5.22
CA SER A 34 -5.55 33.34 4.05
C SER A 34 -4.06 33.63 4.34
N SER A 35 -3.74 34.15 5.53
CA SER A 35 -2.37 34.46 5.93
C SER A 35 -1.51 33.22 6.19
N LYS A 36 -2.11 32.07 6.56
CA LYS A 36 -1.40 30.80 6.75
C LYS A 36 -1.23 29.99 5.47
N VAL A 37 -1.90 30.34 4.38
CA VAL A 37 -1.59 29.83 3.03
C VAL A 37 -0.63 30.82 2.38
N SER A 38 0.65 30.71 2.69
CA SER A 38 1.66 31.24 1.77
C SER A 38 1.45 30.54 0.43
N ALA A 39 1.12 31.31 -0.60
CA ALA A 39 1.01 30.82 -1.97
C ALA A 39 2.29 30.02 -2.29
N PRO A 40 2.20 28.81 -2.88
CA PRO A 40 3.38 28.15 -3.38
C PRO A 40 4.03 29.10 -4.39
N SER A 41 5.29 29.47 -4.13
CA SER A 41 6.14 30.20 -5.07
C SER A 41 5.93 29.59 -6.46
N PRO A 42 5.73 30.38 -7.53
CA PRO A 42 5.61 29.84 -8.87
C PRO A 42 6.80 28.91 -9.09
N ALA A 43 6.51 27.64 -9.37
CA ALA A 43 7.56 26.71 -9.75
C ALA A 43 8.28 27.33 -10.96
N PRO A 44 9.63 27.37 -10.97
CA PRO A 44 10.35 27.82 -12.15
C PRO A 44 9.82 27.04 -13.36
N PRO A 45 9.66 27.68 -14.53
CA PRO A 45 9.16 26.99 -15.71
C PRO A 45 9.96 25.72 -15.91
N LEU A 46 9.28 24.57 -15.93
CA LEU A 46 9.88 23.32 -16.35
C LEU A 46 10.41 23.56 -17.77
N GLN A 47 11.73 23.68 -17.90
CA GLN A 47 12.39 23.63 -19.19
C GLN A 47 12.01 22.28 -19.79
N VAL A 48 11.09 22.30 -20.75
CA VAL A 48 10.78 21.14 -21.57
C VAL A 48 12.09 20.79 -22.27
N PRO A 49 12.67 19.59 -22.04
CA PRO A 49 13.85 19.20 -22.80
C PRO A 49 13.44 19.14 -24.26
N THR A 50 14.04 20.03 -25.06
CA THR A 50 13.94 20.01 -26.52
C THR A 50 14.29 18.60 -26.97
N PRO A 51 13.45 17.91 -27.77
CA PRO A 51 13.81 16.60 -28.30
C PRO A 51 15.09 16.76 -29.11
N SER A 52 16.16 16.08 -28.69
CA SER A 52 17.37 15.97 -29.50
C SER A 52 17.00 15.36 -30.85
N PRO A 53 17.55 15.88 -31.96
CA PRO A 53 17.33 15.25 -33.26
C PRO A 53 17.80 13.79 -33.21
N PRO A 54 17.10 12.86 -33.88
CA PRO A 54 17.55 11.48 -33.96
C PRO A 54 18.96 11.47 -34.54
N GLY A 55 19.90 10.88 -33.81
CA GLY A 55 21.25 10.65 -34.30
C GLY A 55 21.21 9.83 -35.60
N PRO A 56 22.24 9.96 -36.46
CA PRO A 56 22.30 9.21 -37.70
C PRO A 56 22.22 7.71 -37.41
N VAL A 57 21.16 7.08 -37.92
CA VAL A 57 21.01 5.63 -37.93
C VAL A 57 22.06 5.04 -38.88
N THR A 58 23.19 4.61 -38.35
CA THR A 58 24.09 3.70 -39.08
C THR A 58 23.44 2.32 -39.11
N THR A 59 22.77 2.04 -40.22
CA THR A 59 22.40 0.69 -40.64
C THR A 59 23.66 -0.18 -40.80
N PRO A 60 23.80 -1.32 -40.10
CA PRO A 60 24.80 -2.31 -40.47
C PRO A 60 24.38 -2.98 -41.79
N SER A 61 25.19 -2.75 -42.82
CA SER A 61 25.10 -3.41 -44.12
C SER A 61 25.36 -4.93 -43.98
N PRO A 62 24.60 -5.82 -44.64
CA PRO A 62 24.91 -7.24 -44.64
C PRO A 62 26.14 -7.49 -45.52
N ALA A 63 27.27 -7.83 -44.90
CA ALA A 63 28.43 -8.35 -45.63
C ALA A 63 28.23 -9.88 -45.78
N THR A 64 27.84 -10.32 -46.98
CA THR A 64 27.94 -11.72 -47.40
C THR A 64 29.41 -12.09 -47.61
N PRO A 65 29.97 -13.10 -46.91
CA PRO A 65 31.28 -13.64 -47.27
C PRO A 65 31.16 -14.58 -48.50
N PRO A 66 32.13 -14.57 -49.44
CA PRO A 66 32.13 -15.49 -50.57
C PRO A 66 32.49 -16.91 -50.10
N VAL A 67 31.58 -17.86 -50.27
CA VAL A 67 31.86 -19.28 -50.05
C VAL A 67 32.61 -19.82 -51.26
N LYS A 68 33.93 -19.95 -51.14
CA LYS A 68 34.78 -20.69 -52.09
C LYS A 68 34.67 -22.17 -51.76
N VAL A 69 34.08 -22.96 -52.66
CA VAL A 69 33.91 -24.42 -52.53
C VAL A 69 35.26 -25.13 -52.71
N PRO A 70 35.76 -25.90 -51.72
CA PRO A 70 36.89 -26.81 -51.89
C PRO A 70 36.43 -28.23 -52.28
N PRO A 71 37.23 -28.99 -53.07
CA PRO A 71 36.89 -30.33 -53.58
C PRO A 71 37.01 -31.44 -52.52
N PRO A 72 36.46 -32.65 -52.77
CA PRO A 72 36.29 -33.68 -51.75
C PRO A 72 37.59 -34.45 -51.48
N GLN A 73 37.90 -34.70 -50.21
CA GLN A 73 38.97 -35.62 -49.80
C GLN A 73 38.54 -36.50 -48.61
N SER A 74 39.08 -37.72 -48.66
CA SER A 74 38.69 -39.02 -48.06
C SER A 74 38.99 -39.16 -46.54
N PRO A 75 38.56 -40.27 -45.89
CA PRO A 75 38.40 -40.36 -44.44
C PRO A 75 39.71 -40.71 -43.71
N THR A 76 39.90 -40.21 -42.49
CA THR A 76 40.90 -40.77 -41.56
C THR A 76 40.45 -40.59 -40.10
N VAL A 77 40.08 -41.73 -39.52
CA VAL A 77 40.29 -42.28 -38.17
C VAL A 77 40.24 -41.36 -36.93
N LYS A 78 39.32 -41.78 -36.06
CA LYS A 78 38.96 -41.39 -34.69
C LYS A 78 40.09 -41.52 -33.65
N PRO A 79 40.24 -40.54 -32.74
CA PRO A 79 40.72 -40.79 -31.37
C PRO A 79 39.55 -40.98 -30.37
N PRO A 80 39.70 -41.79 -29.29
CA PRO A 80 38.61 -42.14 -28.38
C PRO A 80 38.16 -40.97 -27.51
N ALA A 81 36.86 -40.88 -27.28
CA ALA A 81 36.25 -39.90 -26.37
C ALA A 81 36.65 -40.18 -24.90
N PRO A 82 36.95 -39.14 -24.11
CA PRO A 82 37.16 -39.29 -22.68
C PRO A 82 35.84 -39.67 -21.99
N THR A 83 35.88 -40.70 -21.15
CA THR A 83 34.75 -41.18 -20.36
C THR A 83 34.38 -40.14 -19.30
N PRO A 84 33.10 -39.73 -19.15
CA PRO A 84 32.70 -38.81 -18.09
C PRO A 84 32.86 -39.48 -16.70
N PRO A 85 33.28 -38.75 -15.67
CA PRO A 85 33.25 -39.25 -14.29
C PRO A 85 31.82 -39.57 -13.86
N GLN A 86 31.56 -40.83 -13.51
CA GLN A 86 30.33 -41.23 -12.83
C GLN A 86 30.38 -40.72 -11.38
N VAL A 87 29.76 -39.56 -11.12
CA VAL A 87 29.49 -39.11 -9.75
C VAL A 87 28.17 -39.76 -9.32
N LYS A 88 28.28 -40.84 -8.55
CA LYS A 88 27.13 -41.53 -7.93
C LYS A 88 26.45 -40.58 -6.94
N PRO A 89 25.14 -40.29 -7.05
CA PRO A 89 24.43 -39.52 -6.03
C PRO A 89 24.49 -40.24 -4.67
N PRO A 90 24.75 -39.53 -3.56
CA PRO A 90 24.64 -40.11 -2.23
C PRO A 90 23.20 -40.54 -1.97
N ALA A 91 23.02 -41.74 -1.40
CA ALA A 91 21.72 -42.23 -0.98
C ALA A 91 21.12 -41.32 0.12
N PRO A 92 19.81 -41.04 0.12
CA PRO A 92 19.18 -40.29 1.19
C PRO A 92 19.27 -41.09 2.49
N THR A 93 19.93 -40.52 3.49
CA THR A 93 19.96 -41.08 4.85
C THR A 93 18.56 -40.95 5.45
N PRO A 94 17.96 -42.02 6.00
CA PRO A 94 16.67 -41.92 6.67
C PRO A 94 16.77 -40.99 7.88
N PRO A 95 15.75 -40.16 8.18
CA PRO A 95 15.70 -39.42 9.43
C PRO A 95 15.76 -40.40 10.61
N GLN A 96 16.80 -40.30 11.43
CA GLN A 96 16.86 -40.94 12.73
C GLN A 96 15.83 -40.27 13.65
N VAL A 97 14.62 -40.82 13.70
CA VAL A 97 13.62 -40.43 14.69
C VAL A 97 14.03 -41.07 16.01
N LYS A 98 14.71 -40.31 16.87
CA LYS A 98 14.99 -40.73 18.24
C LYS A 98 13.66 -40.80 19.00
N PRO A 99 13.26 -41.95 19.58
CA PRO A 99 12.06 -42.03 20.41
C PRO A 99 12.18 -41.07 21.60
N PRO A 100 11.15 -40.24 21.89
CA PRO A 100 11.11 -39.48 23.13
C PRO A 100 11.13 -40.43 24.33
N ALA A 101 11.98 -40.14 25.32
CA ALA A 101 12.01 -40.89 26.57
C ALA A 101 10.66 -40.79 27.30
N PRO A 102 10.20 -41.85 27.98
CA PRO A 102 8.97 -41.81 28.77
C PRO A 102 9.16 -40.81 29.91
N THR A 103 8.36 -39.75 29.90
CA THR A 103 8.33 -38.76 30.98
C THR A 103 7.56 -39.35 32.17
N PRO A 104 8.08 -39.31 33.41
CA PRO A 104 7.38 -39.84 34.56
C PRO A 104 6.05 -39.11 34.84
N PRO A 105 5.03 -39.79 35.40
CA PRO A 105 3.74 -39.17 35.67
C PRO A 105 3.87 -38.02 36.69
N GLN A 106 3.64 -36.79 36.23
CA GLN A 106 3.46 -35.63 37.10
C GLN A 106 2.04 -35.69 37.67
N VAL A 107 1.91 -36.17 38.91
CA VAL A 107 0.66 -36.06 39.69
C VAL A 107 0.53 -34.61 40.15
N LYS A 108 -0.12 -33.78 39.34
CA LYS A 108 -0.40 -32.38 39.69
C LYS A 108 -1.62 -32.32 40.63
N PRO A 109 -1.51 -31.68 41.81
CA PRO A 109 -2.66 -31.48 42.70
C PRO A 109 -3.81 -30.72 42.00
N PRO A 110 -5.08 -31.02 42.31
CA PRO A 110 -6.22 -30.30 41.74
C PRO A 110 -6.15 -28.82 42.10
N ALA A 111 -6.20 -27.96 41.08
CA ALA A 111 -6.35 -26.53 41.28
C ALA A 111 -7.73 -26.23 41.91
N PRO A 112 -7.85 -25.25 42.82
CA PRO A 112 -9.14 -24.81 43.33
C PRO A 112 -10.00 -24.29 42.18
N THR A 113 -11.20 -24.82 42.05
CA THR A 113 -12.20 -24.44 41.06
C THR A 113 -12.64 -22.99 41.33
N PRO A 114 -12.44 -22.05 40.40
CA PRO A 114 -13.04 -20.73 40.54
C PRO A 114 -14.57 -20.84 40.42
N PRO A 115 -15.33 -19.98 41.13
CA PRO A 115 -16.78 -19.98 41.04
C PRO A 115 -17.24 -19.77 39.60
N LEU A 116 -18.15 -20.65 39.15
CA LEU A 116 -18.79 -20.61 37.84
C LEU A 116 -19.71 -19.38 37.76
N VAL A 117 -19.15 -18.24 37.38
CA VAL A 117 -19.95 -17.09 36.96
C VAL A 117 -20.35 -17.36 35.50
N LYS A 118 -21.63 -17.62 35.27
CA LYS A 118 -22.20 -17.86 33.93
C LYS A 118 -21.88 -16.62 33.06
N PRO A 119 -21.07 -16.73 31.99
CA PRO A 119 -20.85 -15.62 31.09
C PRO A 119 -22.19 -15.22 30.46
N PRO A 120 -22.51 -13.92 30.35
CA PRO A 120 -23.66 -13.50 29.55
C PRO A 120 -23.44 -14.01 28.12
N THR A 121 -24.41 -14.76 27.61
CA THR A 121 -24.44 -15.25 26.24
C THR A 121 -24.15 -14.06 25.30
N PRO A 122 -23.07 -14.08 24.50
CA PRO A 122 -22.83 -13.03 23.53
C PRO A 122 -24.03 -12.97 22.58
N ALA A 123 -24.63 -11.79 22.45
CA ALA A 123 -25.62 -11.55 21.42
C ALA A 123 -25.03 -11.95 20.06
N PRO A 124 -25.83 -12.55 19.15
CA PRO A 124 -25.34 -12.92 17.83
C PRO A 124 -24.73 -11.66 17.17
N PRO A 125 -23.54 -11.77 16.55
CA PRO A 125 -22.94 -10.64 15.87
C PRO A 125 -23.93 -10.18 14.80
N VAL A 126 -24.43 -8.95 14.96
CA VAL A 126 -25.22 -8.30 13.93
C VAL A 126 -24.31 -8.24 12.71
N VAL A 127 -24.65 -9.02 11.68
CA VAL A 127 -23.95 -9.03 10.39
C VAL A 127 -24.28 -7.71 9.72
N TYR A 128 -23.57 -6.65 10.11
CA TYR A 128 -23.58 -5.41 9.36
C TYR A 128 -22.89 -5.70 8.02
N PRO A 129 -23.53 -5.39 6.88
CA PRO A 129 -22.85 -5.48 5.60
C PRO A 129 -21.56 -4.67 5.71
N PRO A 130 -20.41 -5.20 5.26
CA PRO A 130 -19.16 -4.46 5.32
C PRO A 130 -19.38 -3.12 4.61
N PRO A 131 -19.00 -1.98 5.24
CA PRO A 131 -19.20 -0.69 4.63
C PRO A 131 -18.58 -0.70 3.22
N PRO A 132 -19.25 -0.10 2.23
CA PRO A 132 -18.71 -0.01 0.89
C PRO A 132 -17.31 0.60 0.97
N SER A 133 -16.36 -0.01 0.26
CA SER A 133 -14.97 0.44 0.20
C SER A 133 -14.93 1.96 0.05
N PRO A 134 -14.13 2.70 0.85
CA PRO A 134 -14.12 4.15 0.77
C PRO A 134 -13.58 4.56 -0.60
N ILE A 135 -14.50 4.90 -1.50
CA ILE A 135 -14.17 5.54 -2.76
C ILE A 135 -13.58 6.90 -2.41
N VAL A 136 -12.33 7.09 -2.80
CA VAL A 136 -11.56 8.30 -2.53
C VAL A 136 -12.05 9.38 -3.47
N LYS A 137 -12.91 10.26 -2.95
CA LYS A 137 -13.54 11.36 -3.69
C LYS A 137 -12.51 12.46 -4.01
N SER A 138 -11.61 12.74 -3.07
CA SER A 138 -10.51 13.69 -3.25
C SER A 138 -9.16 13.04 -3.01
N ILE A 139 -8.14 13.44 -3.77
CA ILE A 139 -6.74 12.99 -3.60
C ILE A 139 -6.26 13.21 -2.16
N LYS A 140 -6.76 14.27 -1.49
CA LYS A 140 -6.40 14.58 -0.10
C LYS A 140 -6.85 13.50 0.89
N ASP A 141 -7.89 12.74 0.57
CA ASP A 141 -8.43 11.68 1.44
C ASP A 141 -7.50 10.45 1.47
N CYS A 142 -6.55 10.34 0.54
CA CYS A 142 -5.57 9.25 0.54
C CYS A 142 -4.68 9.24 1.78
N LEU A 143 -4.30 10.41 2.29
CA LEU A 143 -3.35 10.50 3.42
C LEU A 143 -3.90 9.84 4.69
N PRO A 144 -5.07 10.22 5.23
CA PRO A 144 -5.59 9.62 6.45
C PRO A 144 -5.96 8.13 6.26
N LEU A 145 -6.43 7.73 5.07
CA LEU A 145 -6.72 6.32 4.78
C LEU A 145 -5.45 5.46 4.74
N CYS A 146 -4.39 5.96 4.11
CA CYS A 146 -3.12 5.28 4.07
C CYS A 146 -2.44 5.24 5.45
N ASP A 147 -2.63 6.27 6.28
CA ASP A 147 -2.11 6.28 7.65
C ASP A 147 -2.69 5.12 8.46
N GLY A 148 -4.01 4.93 8.40
CA GLY A 148 -4.69 3.77 8.98
C GLY A 148 -4.18 2.44 8.40
N ARG A 149 -4.04 2.34 7.08
CA ARG A 149 -3.56 1.10 6.44
C ARG A 149 -2.14 0.73 6.86
N CYS A 150 -1.28 1.72 7.04
CA CYS A 150 0.14 1.53 7.34
C CYS A 150 0.46 1.56 8.84
N GLN A 151 -0.55 1.71 9.71
CA GLN A 151 -0.38 1.93 11.14
C GLN A 151 0.43 0.83 11.85
N LEU A 152 0.23 -0.43 11.45
CA LEU A 152 0.91 -1.60 12.01
C LEU A 152 2.06 -2.12 11.13
N HIS A 153 2.35 -1.46 10.01
CA HIS A 153 3.39 -1.89 9.11
C HIS A 153 4.78 -1.59 9.71
N SER A 154 5.66 -2.59 9.77
CA SER A 154 7.01 -2.43 10.34
C SER A 154 7.80 -1.28 9.69
N ARG A 155 7.68 -1.15 8.37
CA ARG A 155 8.25 -0.04 7.58
C ARG A 155 7.20 1.02 7.20
N LYS A 156 6.68 1.78 8.19
CA LYS A 156 5.60 2.77 7.99
C LYS A 156 5.83 3.74 6.83
N LYS A 157 7.02 4.36 6.75
CA LYS A 157 7.35 5.34 5.69
C LYS A 157 7.31 4.74 4.29
N LEU A 158 7.77 3.49 4.15
CA LEU A 158 7.74 2.77 2.86
C LEU A 158 6.31 2.39 2.49
N CYS A 159 5.54 1.87 3.46
CA CYS A 159 4.12 1.56 3.27
C CYS A 159 3.34 2.80 2.84
N MET A 160 3.50 3.92 3.53
CA MET A 160 2.81 5.18 3.21
C MET A 160 3.10 5.65 1.78
N ARG A 161 4.38 5.63 1.37
CA ARG A 161 4.77 6.02 0.00
C ARG A 161 4.09 5.13 -1.05
N ALA A 162 4.06 3.82 -0.82
CA ALA A 162 3.43 2.87 -1.73
C ALA A 162 1.90 3.05 -1.75
N CYS A 163 1.28 3.12 -0.58
CA CYS A 163 -0.17 3.28 -0.42
C CYS A 163 -0.67 4.54 -1.11
N VAL A 164 -0.06 5.69 -0.87
CA VAL A 164 -0.48 6.97 -1.46
C VAL A 164 -0.36 6.93 -3.00
N THR A 165 0.71 6.32 -3.52
CA THR A 165 0.86 6.12 -4.98
C THR A 165 -0.29 5.26 -5.55
N CYS A 166 -0.62 4.15 -4.86
CA CYS A 166 -1.72 3.29 -5.27
C CYS A 166 -3.09 3.98 -5.16
N CYS A 167 -3.30 4.76 -4.10
CA CYS A 167 -4.50 5.53 -3.88
C CYS A 167 -4.73 6.60 -4.96
N TYR A 168 -3.67 7.31 -5.37
CA TYR A 168 -3.79 8.31 -6.43
C TYR A 168 -4.17 7.71 -7.79
N ARG A 169 -3.67 6.51 -8.08
CA ARG A 169 -4.00 5.80 -9.32
C ARG A 169 -5.37 5.13 -9.28
N CYS A 170 -5.70 4.47 -8.17
CA CYS A 170 -6.87 3.61 -8.06
C CYS A 170 -8.07 4.23 -7.34
N ARG A 171 -7.90 5.43 -6.77
CA ARG A 171 -8.93 6.14 -5.99
C ARG A 171 -9.59 5.27 -4.91
N CYS A 172 -8.81 4.40 -4.29
CA CYS A 172 -9.28 3.48 -3.27
C CYS A 172 -8.13 3.06 -2.34
N VAL A 173 -8.43 2.97 -1.05
CA VAL A 173 -7.57 2.35 -0.03
C VAL A 173 -8.38 1.27 0.68
N PRO A 174 -7.92 0.00 0.67
CA PRO A 174 -8.60 -1.07 1.38
C PRO A 174 -8.72 -0.79 2.89
N PRO A 175 -9.84 -1.18 3.53
CA PRO A 175 -10.01 -1.03 4.97
C PRO A 175 -9.09 -1.97 5.76
N GLY A 176 -8.83 -1.61 7.02
CA GLY A 176 -7.95 -2.36 7.93
C GLY A 176 -6.46 -2.06 7.69
N THR A 177 -5.59 -2.81 8.37
CA THR A 177 -4.12 -2.69 8.28
C THR A 177 -3.47 -3.78 7.41
N TYR A 178 -4.25 -4.78 7.00
CA TYR A 178 -3.80 -5.94 6.20
C TYR A 178 -4.97 -6.53 5.41
N GLY A 179 -4.67 -7.24 4.31
CA GLY A 179 -5.69 -7.91 3.50
C GLY A 179 -6.62 -6.93 2.75
N ASN A 180 -7.81 -7.43 2.41
CA ASN A 180 -8.91 -6.67 1.80
C ASN A 180 -8.59 -5.96 0.47
N ARG A 181 -7.49 -6.33 -0.20
CA ARG A 181 -7.04 -5.67 -1.43
C ARG A 181 -8.08 -5.80 -2.55
N GLU A 182 -8.84 -6.89 -2.56
CA GLU A 182 -9.95 -7.16 -3.47
C GLU A 182 -11.06 -6.11 -3.40
N LYS A 183 -11.22 -5.43 -2.25
CA LYS A 183 -12.21 -4.35 -2.07
C LYS A 183 -11.93 -3.12 -2.93
N CYS A 184 -10.70 -2.95 -3.39
CA CYS A 184 -10.30 -1.88 -4.32
C CYS A 184 -10.07 -2.38 -5.76
N GLY A 185 -10.46 -3.63 -6.03
CA GLY A 185 -10.41 -4.24 -7.35
C GLY A 185 -9.00 -4.39 -7.94
N LYS A 186 -8.98 -4.72 -9.24
CA LYS A 186 -7.77 -5.07 -9.99
C LYS A 186 -6.70 -3.98 -10.00
N CYS A 187 -7.10 -2.71 -10.03
CA CYS A 187 -6.13 -1.61 -10.02
C CYS A 187 -5.19 -1.67 -8.81
N TYR A 188 -5.74 -1.98 -7.62
CA TYR A 188 -4.96 -2.04 -6.39
C TYR A 188 -4.24 -3.39 -6.22
N THR A 189 -4.87 -4.49 -6.65
CA THR A 189 -4.31 -5.85 -6.52
C THR A 189 -3.19 -6.11 -7.52
N ASP A 190 -3.34 -5.67 -8.76
CA ASP A 190 -2.52 -6.09 -9.91
C ASP A 190 -1.39 -5.09 -10.20
N MET A 191 -1.27 -4.02 -9.40
CA MET A 191 -0.17 -3.06 -9.54
C MET A 191 1.15 -3.70 -9.09
N LEU A 192 2.09 -3.80 -10.02
CA LEU A 192 3.41 -4.37 -9.78
C LEU A 192 4.51 -3.31 -9.75
N THR A 193 5.57 -3.61 -9.03
CA THR A 193 6.86 -2.93 -9.13
C THR A 193 7.62 -3.46 -10.35
N HIS A 194 8.73 -2.80 -10.73
CA HIS A 194 9.60 -3.27 -11.79
C HIS A 194 10.16 -4.70 -11.56
N GLY A 195 10.18 -5.17 -10.31
CA GLY A 195 10.60 -6.52 -9.95
C GLY A 195 9.46 -7.55 -9.89
N ASN A 196 8.33 -7.32 -10.58
CA ASN A 196 7.14 -8.18 -10.59
C ASN A 196 6.54 -8.50 -9.20
N LYS A 197 6.82 -7.66 -8.19
CA LYS A 197 6.20 -7.78 -6.86
C LYS A 197 5.03 -6.83 -6.72
N TYR A 198 3.99 -7.24 -6.00
CA TYR A 198 2.87 -6.38 -5.66
C TYR A 198 3.35 -5.08 -5.00
N LYS A 199 2.94 -3.96 -5.59
CA LYS A 199 3.38 -2.63 -5.19
C LYS A 199 2.57 -2.12 -3.99
N CYS A 200 1.26 -2.33 -4.01
CA CYS A 200 0.35 -1.76 -3.02
C CYS A 200 0.33 -2.61 -1.75
N PRO A 201 0.42 -1.98 -0.56
CA PRO A 201 0.36 -2.69 0.71
C PRO A 201 -1.00 -3.33 0.95
#